data_AF-A0A2M8PK76-F1
#
_entry.id   AF-A0A2M8PK76-F1
#
_cell.length_a   1.000
_cell.length_b   1.000
_cell.length_c   1.000
_cell.angle_alpha   90.00
_cell.angle_beta   90.00
_cell.angle_gamma   90.00
#
_symmetry.space_group_name_H-M   'P 1'
#
loop_
_entity.id
_entity.type
_entity.pdbx_description
1 polymer ?
#
loop_
_entity_poly.entity_id
_entity_poly.type
_entity_poly.pdbx_seq_one_letter_code
_entity_poly.pdbx_strand_id
1 'polypeptide(L)'
;LTGKKAVVFGDNTHAAAMTKILAREMGIKVVLAGTYCKYDADWFKEQVSEYCDQILISEDNAEIANAIAKHEPAAIFGTQMERHVGKRLNIPCGVIAAPIHIQNFPIGYKPFLGYEGTNQVADLVYNSFTLGMEDH
;
A
#
# COMPACT_ATOMS: atom_id res chain seq x y z
N LEU A 1 -7.61 -12.33 -7.24
CA LEU A 1 -7.44 -11.13 -6.37
C LEU A 1 -8.66 -10.20 -6.41
N THR A 2 -9.53 -10.31 -7.42
CA THR A 2 -10.69 -9.46 -7.62
C THR A 2 -11.56 -9.32 -6.37
N GLY A 3 -11.85 -8.08 -5.98
CA GLY A 3 -12.71 -7.76 -4.83
C GLY A 3 -12.05 -7.92 -3.45
N LYS A 4 -10.81 -8.40 -3.36
CA LYS A 4 -10.05 -8.36 -2.09
C LYS A 4 -9.83 -6.91 -1.67
N LYS A 5 -9.88 -6.66 -0.36
CA LYS A 5 -9.68 -5.34 0.23
C LYS A 5 -8.19 -5.07 0.44
N ALA A 6 -7.73 -3.89 0.06
CA ALA A 6 -6.37 -3.41 0.32
C ALA A 6 -6.38 -2.01 0.93
N VAL A 7 -5.40 -1.75 1.80
CA VAL A 7 -5.09 -0.39 2.27
C VAL A 7 -3.74 0.02 1.69
N VAL A 8 -3.66 1.27 1.21
CA VAL A 8 -2.44 1.86 0.66
C VAL A 8 -2.06 3.10 1.47
N PHE A 9 -0.80 3.23 1.89
CA PHE A 9 -0.32 4.39 2.63
C PHE A 9 1.14 4.72 2.31
N GLY A 10 1.51 5.98 2.11
CA GLY A 10 2.91 6.32 1.81
C GLY A 10 3.15 7.78 1.47
N ASP A 11 4.19 8.06 0.68
CA ASP A 11 4.32 9.36 0.04
C ASP A 11 3.31 9.51 -1.11
N ASN A 12 3.14 10.74 -1.58
CA ASN A 12 2.22 11.06 -2.66
C ASN A 12 2.44 10.17 -3.90
N THR A 13 3.68 10.03 -4.34
CA THR A 13 4.02 9.32 -5.57
C THR A 13 3.69 7.84 -5.50
N HIS A 14 4.24 7.11 -4.52
CA HIS A 14 4.10 5.65 -4.49
C HIS A 14 2.69 5.24 -4.08
N ALA A 15 2.07 5.96 -3.12
CA ALA A 15 0.71 5.64 -2.71
C ALA A 15 -0.31 5.90 -3.82
N ALA A 16 -0.17 6.99 -4.58
CA ALA A 16 -1.07 7.27 -5.71
C ALA A 16 -0.88 6.26 -6.85
N ALA A 17 0.37 5.94 -7.21
CA ALA A 17 0.66 4.95 -8.23
C ALA A 17 0.15 3.55 -7.83
N MET A 18 0.44 3.11 -6.61
CA MET A 18 0.01 1.80 -6.11
C MET A 18 -1.52 1.70 -6.06
N THR A 19 -2.21 2.75 -5.60
CA THR A 19 -3.68 2.78 -5.57
C THR A 19 -4.27 2.56 -6.97
N LYS A 20 -3.74 3.24 -7.99
CA LYS A 20 -4.19 3.09 -9.38
C LYS A 20 -3.89 1.71 -9.95
N ILE A 21 -2.71 1.16 -9.70
CA ILE A 21 -2.33 -0.19 -10.17
C ILE A 21 -3.27 -1.23 -9.56
N LEU A 22 -3.48 -1.20 -8.25
CA LEU A 22 -4.37 -2.13 -7.55
C LEU A 22 -5.81 -2.06 -8.08
N ALA A 23 -6.35 -0.85 -8.22
CA ALA A 23 -7.74 -0.65 -8.65
C ALA A 23 -7.95 -0.94 -10.14
N ARG A 24 -7.13 -0.36 -11.03
CA ARG A 24 -7.35 -0.40 -12.48
C ARG A 24 -6.79 -1.63 -13.16
N GLU A 25 -5.65 -2.14 -12.70
CA GLU A 25 -4.93 -3.21 -13.41
C GLU A 25 -5.14 -4.58 -12.78
N MET A 26 -5.36 -4.63 -11.45
CA MET A 26 -5.48 -5.89 -10.71
C MET A 26 -6.89 -6.18 -10.17
N GLY A 27 -7.82 -5.23 -10.29
CA GLY A 27 -9.22 -5.39 -9.84
C GLY A 27 -9.37 -5.54 -8.32
N ILE A 28 -8.39 -5.05 -7.56
CA ILE A 28 -8.38 -5.07 -6.10
C ILE A 28 -9.16 -3.85 -5.58
N LYS A 29 -9.94 -4.05 -4.53
CA LYS A 29 -10.71 -2.96 -3.93
C LYS A 29 -9.85 -2.21 -2.92
N VAL A 30 -9.42 -1.00 -3.26
CA VAL A 30 -8.70 -0.13 -2.33
C VAL A 30 -9.69 0.55 -1.40
N VAL A 31 -9.77 0.09 -0.15
CA VAL A 31 -10.72 0.60 0.84
C VAL A 31 -10.23 1.91 1.48
N LEU A 32 -8.92 2.09 1.55
CA LEU A 32 -8.31 3.32 2.04
C LEU A 32 -7.01 3.57 1.30
N ALA A 33 -6.86 4.78 0.75
CA ALA A 33 -5.61 5.29 0.23
C ALA A 33 -5.19 6.51 1.06
N GLY A 34 -3.93 6.56 1.47
CA GLY A 34 -3.47 7.66 2.29
C GLY A 34 -2.06 8.11 2.03
N THR A 35 -1.78 9.33 2.48
CA THR A 35 -0.48 9.97 2.37
C THR A 35 -0.12 10.69 3.65
N TYR A 36 1.18 10.71 3.96
CA TYR A 36 1.73 11.58 5.01
C TYR A 36 2.14 12.96 4.49
N CYS A 37 2.12 13.21 3.17
CA CYS A 37 2.50 14.49 2.58
C CYS A 37 1.35 15.52 2.66
N LYS A 38 1.10 16.05 3.86
CA LYS A 38 0.02 17.03 4.10
C LYS A 38 0.11 18.30 3.23
N TYR A 39 1.33 18.70 2.89
CA TYR A 39 1.60 19.92 2.11
C TYR A 39 1.07 19.85 0.67
N ASP A 40 0.87 18.64 0.14
CA ASP A 40 0.42 18.39 -1.24
C ASP A 40 -0.77 17.42 -1.25
N ALA A 41 -1.63 17.57 -0.24
CA ALA A 41 -2.79 16.72 -0.01
C ALA A 41 -3.83 16.80 -1.13
N ASP A 42 -4.00 17.97 -1.75
CA ASP A 42 -5.02 18.18 -2.77
C ASP A 42 -4.66 17.48 -4.08
N TRP A 43 -3.38 17.50 -4.47
CA TRP A 43 -2.88 16.68 -5.59
C TRP A 43 -3.15 15.20 -5.32
N PHE A 44 -2.84 14.72 -4.11
CA PHE A 44 -3.07 13.31 -3.78
C PHE A 44 -4.53 12.92 -3.92
N LYS A 45 -5.45 13.73 -3.36
CA LYS A 45 -6.90 13.48 -3.47
C LYS A 45 -7.36 13.40 -4.93
N GLU A 46 -6.92 14.34 -5.77
CA GLU A 46 -7.23 14.35 -7.19
C GLU A 46 -6.78 13.04 -7.85
N GLN A 47 -5.57 12.56 -7.53
CA GLN A 47 -5.02 11.35 -8.14
C GLN A 47 -5.73 10.05 -7.72
N VAL A 48 -6.28 9.96 -6.50
CA VAL A 48 -6.79 8.70 -5.95
C VAL A 48 -8.32 8.64 -5.80
N SER A 49 -9.03 9.77 -5.90
CA SER A 49 -10.47 9.88 -5.61
C SER A 49 -11.36 8.89 -6.35
N GLU A 50 -11.05 8.56 -7.61
CA GLU A 50 -11.82 7.61 -8.42
C GLU A 50 -11.47 6.13 -8.14
N TYR A 51 -10.42 5.88 -7.36
CA TYR A 51 -9.80 4.56 -7.23
C TYR A 51 -9.84 3.99 -5.81
N CYS A 52 -10.34 4.74 -4.83
CA CYS A 52 -10.44 4.31 -3.44
C CYS A 52 -11.74 4.79 -2.78
N ASP A 53 -12.21 4.06 -1.77
CA ASP A 53 -13.43 4.41 -1.04
C ASP A 53 -13.21 5.58 -0.05
N GLN A 54 -12.03 5.61 0.58
CA GLN A 54 -11.69 6.59 1.60
C GLN A 54 -10.26 7.12 1.41
N ILE A 55 -10.07 8.41 1.64
CA ILE A 55 -8.77 9.07 1.63
C ILE A 55 -8.37 9.44 3.06
N LEU A 56 -7.13 9.12 3.44
CA LEU A 56 -6.55 9.48 4.74
C LEU A 56 -5.30 10.33 4.56
N ILE A 57 -5.30 11.54 5.08
CA ILE A 57 -4.12 12.42 5.09
C ILE A 57 -3.72 12.63 6.54
N SER A 58 -2.65 11.95 6.96
CA SER A 58 -2.18 12.01 8.35
C SER A 58 -0.70 11.67 8.45
N GLU A 59 -0.04 12.20 9.46
CA GLU A 59 1.32 11.82 9.86
C GLU A 59 1.30 11.06 11.19
N ASP A 60 0.12 10.88 11.80
CA ASP A 60 -0.03 10.18 13.07
C ASP A 60 -0.18 8.68 12.83
N ASN A 61 0.86 7.93 13.21
CA ASN A 61 0.89 6.48 13.11
C ASN A 61 -0.25 5.79 13.88
N ALA A 62 -0.75 6.38 14.97
CA ALA A 62 -1.85 5.81 15.74
C ALA A 62 -3.16 5.88 14.96
N GLU A 63 -3.44 7.03 14.32
CA GLU A 63 -4.60 7.21 13.46
C GLU A 63 -4.59 6.24 12.28
N ILE A 64 -3.43 6.10 11.61
CA ILE A 64 -3.24 5.18 10.48
C ILE A 64 -3.45 3.73 10.93
N ALA A 65 -2.86 3.33 12.06
CA ALA A 65 -3.02 1.97 12.59
C ALA A 65 -4.48 1.65 12.96
N ASN A 66 -5.20 2.61 13.55
CA ASN A 66 -6.61 2.45 13.88
C ASN A 66 -7.48 2.34 12.62
N ALA A 67 -7.16 3.12 11.58
CA ALA A 67 -7.85 3.04 10.30
C ALA A 67 -7.65 1.66 9.63
N ILE A 68 -6.43 1.12 9.66
CA ILE A 68 -6.13 -0.22 9.15
C ILE A 68 -6.91 -1.29 9.94
N ALA A 69 -6.89 -1.22 11.27
CA ALA A 69 -7.59 -2.17 12.12
C ALA A 69 -9.12 -2.15 11.90
N LYS A 70 -9.69 -0.98 11.65
CA LYS A 70 -11.14 -0.83 11.38
C LYS A 70 -11.57 -1.46 10.05
N HIS A 71 -10.71 -1.40 9.03
CA HIS A 71 -11.05 -1.84 7.68
C HIS A 71 -10.77 -3.32 7.42
N GLU A 72 -9.94 -3.95 8.24
CA GLU A 72 -9.52 -5.37 8.14
C GLU A 72 -9.18 -5.77 6.70
N PRO A 73 -8.20 -5.11 6.06
CA PRO A 73 -7.83 -5.43 4.69
C PRO A 73 -7.14 -6.80 4.61
N ALA A 74 -7.23 -7.42 3.44
CA ALA A 74 -6.54 -8.68 3.17
C ALA A 74 -5.03 -8.48 2.90
N ALA A 75 -4.61 -7.27 2.51
CA ALA A 75 -3.21 -6.88 2.43
C ALA A 75 -3.03 -5.37 2.63
N ILE A 76 -1.87 -4.99 3.14
CA ILE A 76 -1.48 -3.60 3.34
C ILE A 76 -0.30 -3.28 2.41
N PHE A 77 -0.31 -2.11 1.79
CA PHE A 77 0.80 -1.60 1.00
C PHE A 77 1.24 -0.26 1.58
N GLY A 78 2.35 -0.24 2.31
CA GLY A 78 2.77 1.02 2.92
C GLY A 78 4.23 1.14 3.28
N THR A 79 4.54 1.79 4.41
CA THR A 79 5.90 2.00 4.89
C THR A 79 6.31 0.88 5.85
N GLN A 80 7.50 0.96 6.43
CA GLN A 80 7.86 0.03 7.51
C GLN A 80 6.96 0.17 8.74
N MET A 81 6.34 1.33 8.98
CA MET A 81 5.40 1.50 10.09
C MET A 81 4.15 0.63 9.88
N GLU A 82 3.57 0.66 8.69
CA GLU A 82 2.43 -0.18 8.34
C GLU A 82 2.78 -1.66 8.37
N ARG A 83 4.02 -2.04 8.07
CA ARG A 83 4.49 -3.42 8.22
C ARG A 83 4.47 -3.89 9.67
N HIS A 84 4.83 -3.02 10.62
CA HIS A 84 4.73 -3.34 12.05
C HIS A 84 3.26 -3.48 12.50
N VAL A 85 2.38 -2.61 12.01
CA VAL A 85 0.94 -2.71 12.25
C VAL A 85 0.36 -4.01 11.69
N GLY A 86 0.71 -4.35 10.44
CA GLY A 86 0.30 -5.59 9.78
C GLY A 86 0.73 -6.82 10.58
N LYS A 87 1.98 -6.89 11.05
CA LYS A 87 2.43 -7.97 11.94
C LYS A 87 1.60 -8.11 13.21
N ARG A 88 1.22 -7.01 13.85
CA ARG A 88 0.38 -7.02 15.06
C ARG A 88 -1.04 -7.52 14.79
N LEU A 89 -1.57 -7.21 13.60
CA LEU A 89 -2.91 -7.60 13.18
C LEU A 89 -2.95 -8.91 12.38
N ASN A 90 -1.81 -9.57 12.19
CA ASN A 90 -1.64 -10.72 11.31
C ASN A 90 -2.12 -10.49 9.86
N ILE A 91 -1.84 -9.30 9.33
CA ILE A 91 -2.16 -8.91 7.94
C ILE A 91 -0.85 -8.77 7.16
N PRO A 92 -0.72 -9.38 5.97
CA PRO A 92 0.47 -9.26 5.16
C PRO A 92 0.66 -7.82 4.65
N CYS A 93 1.93 -7.38 4.59
CA CYS A 93 2.27 -6.01 4.23
C CYS A 93 3.44 -5.94 3.23
N GLY A 94 3.21 -5.28 2.10
CA GLY A 94 4.22 -4.92 1.10
C GLY A 94 4.72 -3.49 1.32
N VAL A 95 6.04 -3.30 1.39
CA VAL A 95 6.60 -1.96 1.61
C VAL A 95 6.81 -1.24 0.27
N ILE A 96 6.15 -0.09 0.10
CA ILE A 96 6.12 0.68 -1.16
C ILE A 96 6.76 2.06 -1.06
N ALA A 97 6.89 2.62 0.16
CA ALA A 97 7.34 3.99 0.37
C ALA A 97 8.26 4.10 1.59
N ALA A 98 9.02 5.19 1.66
CA ALA A 98 9.78 5.57 2.85
C ALA A 98 8.83 5.94 4.01
N PRO A 99 9.22 5.76 5.28
CA PRO A 99 10.49 5.22 5.77
C PRO A 99 10.67 3.71 5.52
N ILE A 100 11.91 3.32 5.20
CA ILE A 100 12.30 1.94 4.86
C ILE A 100 13.50 1.44 5.67
N HIS A 101 13.67 0.12 5.76
CA HIS A 101 14.81 -0.55 6.39
C HIS A 101 15.76 -1.14 5.34
N ILE A 102 16.93 -1.63 5.78
CA ILE A 102 17.98 -2.20 4.93
C ILE A 102 17.49 -3.30 3.97
N GLN A 103 16.46 -4.07 4.35
CA GLN A 103 15.85 -5.10 3.49
C GLN A 103 15.23 -4.54 2.19
N ASN A 104 14.90 -3.24 2.18
CA ASN A 104 14.33 -2.56 1.01
C ASN A 104 15.41 -1.85 0.17
N PHE A 105 16.69 -2.04 0.48
CA PHE A 105 17.82 -1.64 -0.37
C PHE A 105 18.50 -2.88 -0.95
N PRO A 106 17.81 -3.63 -1.83
CA PRO A 106 18.39 -4.82 -2.44
C PRO A 106 19.55 -4.43 -3.37
N ILE A 107 20.60 -5.25 -3.40
CA ILE A 107 21.65 -5.16 -4.43
C ILE A 107 21.11 -5.64 -5.78
N GLY A 108 20.14 -6.56 -5.76
CA GLY A 108 19.46 -7.04 -6.95
C GLY A 108 18.61 -5.95 -7.62
N TYR A 109 18.44 -6.07 -8.93
CA TYR A 109 17.68 -5.12 -9.73
C TYR A 109 16.18 -5.21 -9.41
N LYS A 110 15.67 -4.27 -8.61
CA LYS A 110 14.25 -4.18 -8.21
C LYS A 110 13.68 -2.78 -8.43
N PRO A 111 13.55 -2.32 -9.67
CA PRO A 111 12.94 -1.02 -9.94
C PRO A 111 11.45 -1.04 -9.59
N PHE A 112 10.90 0.13 -9.24
CA PHE A 112 9.45 0.37 -9.19
C PHE A 112 8.93 1.02 -10.48
N LEU A 113 9.82 1.50 -11.35
CA LEU A 113 9.50 2.26 -12.54
C LEU A 113 9.85 1.48 -13.82
N GLY A 114 9.16 1.82 -14.91
CA GLY A 114 9.34 1.21 -16.22
C GLY A 114 8.75 -0.20 -16.32
N TYR A 115 8.94 -0.83 -17.48
CA TYR A 115 8.36 -2.15 -17.78
C TYR A 115 8.87 -3.27 -16.85
N GLU A 116 10.13 -3.20 -16.40
CA GLU A 116 10.59 -4.17 -15.42
C GLU A 116 10.02 -3.86 -14.02
N GLY A 117 9.80 -2.58 -13.70
CA GLY A 117 9.17 -2.21 -12.44
C GLY A 117 7.74 -2.72 -12.30
N THR A 118 6.99 -2.82 -13.40
CA THR A 118 5.66 -3.44 -13.37
C THR A 118 5.72 -4.91 -12.99
N ASN A 119 6.75 -5.65 -13.43
CA ASN A 119 6.95 -7.05 -13.01
C ASN A 119 7.23 -7.14 -11.51
N GLN A 120 8.12 -6.29 -10.99
CA GLN A 120 8.45 -6.25 -9.57
C GLN A 120 7.26 -5.87 -8.68
N VAL A 121 6.44 -4.91 -9.13
CA VAL A 121 5.21 -4.52 -8.43
C VAL A 121 4.18 -5.64 -8.45
N ALA A 122 4.01 -6.34 -9.58
CA ALA A 122 3.13 -7.50 -9.65
C ALA A 122 3.56 -8.58 -8.65
N ASP A 123 4.84 -8.94 -8.62
CA ASP A 123 5.37 -9.91 -7.66
C ASP A 123 5.15 -9.45 -6.21
N LEU A 124 5.38 -8.17 -5.90
CA LEU A 124 5.13 -7.62 -4.57
C LEU A 124 3.67 -7.79 -4.14
N VAL A 125 2.73 -7.48 -5.04
CA VAL A 125 1.30 -7.57 -4.76
C VAL A 125 0.88 -9.02 -4.57
N TYR A 126 1.21 -9.89 -5.51
CA TYR A 126 0.84 -11.30 -5.44
C TYR A 126 1.41 -11.98 -4.20
N ASN A 127 2.70 -11.79 -3.92
CA ASN A 127 3.33 -12.39 -2.73
C ASN A 127 2.67 -11.93 -1.43
N SER A 128 2.30 -10.64 -1.34
CA SER A 128 1.61 -10.11 -0.16
C SER A 128 0.24 -10.76 0.03
N PHE A 129 -0.55 -10.94 -1.03
CA PHE A 129 -1.87 -11.57 -0.90
C PHE A 129 -1.83 -13.08 -0.71
N THR A 130 -0.85 -13.77 -1.29
CA THR A 130 -0.74 -15.24 -1.21
C THR A 130 -0.21 -15.67 0.14
N LEU A 131 0.75 -14.95 0.73
CA LEU A 131 1.21 -15.20 2.10
C LEU A 131 0.04 -15.18 3.09
N GLY A 132 -0.83 -14.17 3.00
CA GLY A 132 -2.03 -14.12 3.83
C GLY A 132 -3.08 -15.21 3.53
N MET A 133 -2.99 -15.93 2.41
CA MET A 133 -3.86 -17.07 2.13
C MET A 133 -3.29 -18.39 2.61
N GLU A 134 -1.96 -18.53 2.65
CA GLU A 134 -1.29 -19.75 3.13
C GLU A 134 -1.27 -19.86 4.66
N ASP A 135 -1.28 -18.74 5.36
CA ASP A 135 -1.35 -18.68 6.83
C ASP A 135 -2.77 -18.95 7.40
N HIS A 136 -3.78 -19.17 6.53
CA HIS A 136 -5.17 -19.48 6.89
C HIS A 136 -5.53 -20.93 6.56
#